data_AF-A0A817LEN7-F1
#
_entry.id   AF-A0A817LEN7-F1
#
_cell.length_a   1.000
_cell.length_b   1.000
_cell.length_c   1.000
_cell.angle_alpha   90.00
_cell.angle_beta   90.00
_cell.angle_gamma   90.00
#
_symmetry.space_group_name_H-M   'P 1'
#
loop_
_entity.id
_entity.type
_entity.pdbx_description
1 polymer ?
#
loop_
_entity_poly.entity_id
_entity_poly.type
_entity_poly.pdbx_seq_one_letter_code
_entity_poly.pdbx_strand_id
1 'polypeptide(L)'
;MRLTEREFENLKISYAGTVAQKRLARGIRLNYPEAVALISAQCLELIRDGNHSLTDIQQQAKKILGKNMVLNGIPQMIKEINIEATFPDGVKVVIIRNPICTDMGDLELALYGSFLPIPSIELFQKANDSESGSHPGEIFLKDAQPIMINGDRDSIFITVTNESTELISIGSHFHFVEANRHLAFDRTLAYGMRLNIPAGDILTFNPGEQKEAPIIPIGGQRIIHGGNGLFDGPVNDENLKKNQKNLRKNNFLHVDEKNSLEKVNRRSTKYTIPRELYLVRYGPTTGDRILLGDTNLVVQIETDLTTYGEECTFGLGKVLREGMGQASNIRNDIALDTVITNVVIIDAVIGILKADVGIKDGIIVGVGKAGNPQTMSGVTAVRSVLEVLKQF
;
A
#
# COMPACT_ATOMS: atom_id res chain seq x y z
N MET A 1 -8.05 -15.15 -40.13
CA MET A 1 -7.60 -14.13 -39.15
C MET A 1 -6.53 -14.63 -38.18
N ARG A 2 -6.40 -15.94 -37.86
CA ARG A 2 -5.36 -16.45 -36.93
C ARG A 2 -5.29 -15.65 -35.62
N LEU A 3 -6.47 -15.41 -35.02
CA LEU A 3 -6.59 -14.61 -33.81
C LEU A 3 -6.00 -15.36 -32.60
N THR A 4 -5.21 -14.64 -31.84
CA THR A 4 -4.72 -15.01 -30.51
C THR A 4 -5.80 -14.78 -29.45
N GLU A 5 -5.66 -15.38 -28.27
CA GLU A 5 -6.58 -15.15 -27.15
C GLU A 5 -6.65 -13.67 -26.74
N ARG A 6 -5.51 -12.97 -26.75
CA ARG A 6 -5.45 -11.52 -26.48
C ARG A 6 -6.29 -10.72 -27.47
N GLU A 7 -6.24 -11.06 -28.75
CA GLU A 7 -7.05 -10.37 -29.78
C GLU A 7 -8.55 -10.65 -29.61
N PHE A 8 -8.92 -11.86 -29.15
CA PHE A 8 -10.30 -12.15 -28.78
C PHE A 8 -10.78 -11.35 -27.56
N GLU A 9 -9.95 -11.18 -26.54
CA GLU A 9 -10.28 -10.34 -25.38
C GLU A 9 -10.42 -8.86 -25.77
N ASN A 10 -9.50 -8.34 -26.59
CA ASN A 10 -9.61 -6.96 -27.09
C ASN A 10 -10.87 -6.74 -27.94
N LEU A 11 -11.31 -7.74 -28.71
CA LEU A 11 -12.57 -7.68 -29.45
C LEU A 11 -13.78 -7.58 -28.50
N LYS A 12 -13.78 -8.32 -27.39
CA LYS A 12 -14.84 -8.21 -26.36
C LYS A 12 -14.85 -6.83 -25.71
N ILE A 13 -13.68 -6.27 -25.40
CA ILE A 13 -13.54 -4.92 -24.84
C ILE A 13 -14.09 -3.88 -25.84
N SER A 14 -13.70 -3.96 -27.11
CA SER A 14 -14.20 -3.07 -28.18
C SER A 14 -15.72 -3.15 -28.33
N TYR A 15 -16.28 -4.37 -28.28
CA TYR A 15 -17.73 -4.55 -28.32
C TYR A 15 -18.45 -3.97 -27.10
N ALA A 16 -17.92 -4.19 -25.89
CA ALA A 16 -18.45 -3.59 -24.66
C ALA A 16 -18.39 -2.05 -24.71
N GLY A 17 -17.30 -1.49 -25.24
CA GLY A 17 -17.16 -0.06 -25.50
C GLY A 17 -18.21 0.45 -26.49
N THR A 18 -18.47 -0.28 -27.57
CA THR A 18 -19.53 0.05 -28.54
C THR A 18 -20.92 0.08 -27.90
N VAL A 19 -21.22 -0.87 -27.00
CA VAL A 19 -22.48 -0.87 -26.23
C VAL A 19 -22.58 0.38 -25.35
N ALA A 20 -21.49 0.76 -24.67
CA ALA A 20 -21.43 1.96 -23.85
C ALA A 20 -21.57 3.25 -24.70
N GLN A 21 -20.93 3.34 -25.86
CA GLN A 21 -21.09 4.46 -26.81
C GLN A 21 -22.55 4.62 -27.26
N LYS A 22 -23.24 3.52 -27.60
CA LYS A 22 -24.68 3.53 -27.95
C LYS A 22 -25.58 4.00 -26.81
N ARG A 23 -25.19 3.75 -25.56
CA ARG A 23 -25.90 4.24 -24.36
C ARG A 23 -25.64 5.73 -24.16
N LEU A 24 -24.37 6.14 -24.23
CA LEU A 24 -23.95 7.54 -24.11
C LEU A 24 -24.59 8.41 -25.20
N ALA A 25 -24.60 7.97 -26.46
CA ALA A 25 -25.16 8.70 -27.60
C ALA A 25 -26.67 9.00 -27.47
N ARG A 26 -27.39 8.28 -26.60
CA ARG A 26 -28.81 8.55 -26.28
C ARG A 26 -29.03 9.16 -24.90
N GLY A 27 -27.97 9.71 -24.28
CA GLY A 27 -28.04 10.46 -23.03
C GLY A 27 -28.00 9.64 -21.75
N ILE A 28 -27.60 8.36 -21.78
CA ILE A 28 -27.48 7.54 -20.57
C ILE A 28 -26.16 7.88 -19.85
N ARG A 29 -26.25 8.17 -18.55
CA ARG A 29 -25.09 8.25 -17.64
C ARG A 29 -24.53 6.86 -17.40
N LEU A 30 -23.25 6.65 -17.68
CA LEU A 30 -22.63 5.34 -17.66
C LEU A 30 -22.32 4.86 -16.23
N ASN A 31 -22.47 3.57 -16.00
CA ASN A 31 -22.02 2.90 -14.78
C ASN A 31 -20.53 2.50 -14.87
N TYR A 32 -20.01 1.83 -13.84
CA TYR A 32 -18.60 1.41 -13.76
C TYR A 32 -18.12 0.59 -14.97
N PRO A 33 -18.71 -0.58 -15.30
CA PRO A 33 -18.21 -1.39 -16.42
C PRO A 33 -18.37 -0.69 -17.77
N GLU A 34 -19.41 0.11 -17.97
CA GLU A 34 -19.61 0.88 -19.20
C GLU A 34 -18.54 1.97 -19.37
N ALA A 35 -18.24 2.72 -18.31
CA ALA A 35 -17.22 3.77 -18.35
C ALA A 35 -15.82 3.19 -18.62
N VAL A 36 -15.45 2.11 -17.93
CA VAL A 36 -14.17 1.41 -18.15
C VAL A 36 -14.10 0.87 -19.58
N ALA A 37 -15.16 0.23 -20.08
CA ALA A 37 -15.19 -0.33 -21.42
C ALA A 37 -15.08 0.76 -22.50
N LEU A 38 -15.80 1.88 -22.35
CA LEU A 38 -15.77 2.99 -23.30
C LEU A 38 -14.38 3.62 -23.35
N ILE A 39 -13.82 4.00 -22.19
CA ILE A 39 -12.47 4.59 -22.14
C ILE A 39 -11.44 3.63 -22.75
N SER A 40 -11.53 2.35 -22.41
CA SER A 40 -10.59 1.34 -22.91
C SER A 40 -10.68 1.17 -24.42
N ALA A 41 -11.90 1.05 -24.96
CA ALA A 41 -12.13 0.89 -26.39
C ALA A 41 -11.66 2.13 -27.18
N GLN A 42 -11.94 3.34 -26.69
CA GLN A 42 -11.49 4.57 -27.35
C GLN A 42 -9.97 4.71 -27.33
N CYS A 43 -9.29 4.35 -26.24
CA CYS A 43 -7.83 4.29 -26.24
C CYS A 43 -7.30 3.27 -27.26
N LEU A 44 -7.93 2.10 -27.39
CA LEU A 44 -7.53 1.11 -28.40
C LEU A 44 -7.67 1.65 -29.84
N GLU A 45 -8.76 2.34 -30.15
CA GLU A 45 -8.96 2.95 -31.49
C GLU A 45 -7.93 4.08 -31.75
N LEU A 46 -7.72 4.97 -30.78
CA LEU A 46 -6.72 6.03 -30.91
C LEU A 46 -5.29 5.49 -31.08
N ILE A 47 -4.96 4.39 -30.40
CA ILE A 47 -3.67 3.69 -30.57
C ILE A 47 -3.59 3.05 -31.95
N ARG A 48 -4.69 2.46 -32.43
CA ARG A 48 -4.77 1.81 -33.73
C ARG A 48 -4.53 2.79 -34.89
N ASP A 49 -4.92 4.05 -34.76
CA ASP A 49 -4.65 5.08 -35.76
C ASP A 49 -3.16 5.41 -35.92
N GLY A 50 -2.34 5.11 -34.90
CA GLY A 50 -0.88 5.18 -34.98
C GLY A 50 -0.30 6.60 -34.91
N ASN A 51 -1.12 7.62 -34.64
CA ASN A 51 -0.72 9.03 -34.63
C ASN A 51 -0.57 9.63 -33.22
N HIS A 52 -0.63 8.78 -32.17
CA HIS A 52 -0.58 9.21 -30.78
C HIS A 52 0.54 8.49 -30.01
N SER A 53 1.32 9.27 -29.27
CA SER A 53 2.27 8.70 -28.30
C SER A 53 1.53 8.14 -27.09
N LEU A 54 2.24 7.33 -26.27
CA LEU A 54 1.70 6.83 -25.01
C LEU A 54 1.18 7.96 -24.11
N THR A 55 1.92 9.07 -24.02
CA THR A 55 1.55 10.24 -23.23
C THR A 55 0.30 10.93 -23.79
N ASP A 56 0.16 11.01 -25.12
CA ASP A 56 -1.03 11.58 -25.75
C ASP A 56 -2.27 10.76 -25.40
N ILE A 57 -2.19 9.43 -25.47
CA ILE A 57 -3.30 8.54 -25.09
C ILE A 57 -3.69 8.76 -23.62
N GLN A 58 -2.72 8.88 -22.70
CA GLN A 58 -3.02 9.16 -21.29
C GLN A 58 -3.76 10.49 -21.10
N GLN A 59 -3.41 11.52 -21.87
CA GLN A 59 -4.07 12.82 -21.82
C GLN A 59 -5.44 12.80 -22.47
N GLN A 60 -5.60 12.14 -23.62
CA GLN A 60 -6.88 11.99 -24.29
C GLN A 60 -7.86 11.17 -23.45
N ALA A 61 -7.40 10.10 -22.82
CA ALA A 61 -8.24 9.26 -21.97
C ALA A 61 -8.96 10.03 -20.86
N LYS A 62 -8.29 11.06 -20.30
CA LYS A 62 -8.85 11.94 -19.27
C LYS A 62 -9.93 12.91 -19.75
N LYS A 63 -10.09 13.03 -21.06
CA LYS A 63 -11.08 13.89 -21.71
C LYS A 63 -12.30 13.11 -22.19
N ILE A 64 -12.22 11.79 -22.32
CA ILE A 64 -13.30 10.95 -22.89
C ILE A 64 -14.60 11.09 -22.07
N LEU A 65 -14.55 10.89 -20.75
CA LEU A 65 -15.73 10.95 -19.90
C LEU A 65 -15.55 11.99 -18.78
N GLY A 66 -16.57 12.82 -18.59
CA GLY A 66 -16.70 13.71 -17.44
C GLY A 66 -17.62 13.15 -16.36
N LYS A 67 -17.60 13.76 -15.16
CA LYS A 67 -18.43 13.37 -14.02
C LYS A 67 -19.93 13.35 -14.34
N ASN A 68 -20.40 14.27 -15.17
CA ASN A 68 -21.81 14.39 -15.55
C ASN A 68 -22.26 13.29 -16.54
N MET A 69 -21.31 12.61 -17.18
CA MET A 69 -21.57 11.55 -18.16
C MET A 69 -21.63 10.16 -17.53
N VAL A 70 -21.39 10.06 -16.23
CA VAL A 70 -21.38 8.82 -15.45
C VAL A 70 -22.29 8.94 -14.24
N LEU A 71 -22.70 7.80 -13.67
CA LEU A 71 -23.46 7.78 -12.42
C LEU A 71 -22.62 8.34 -11.26
N ASN A 72 -23.29 8.76 -10.18
CA ASN A 72 -22.61 9.23 -8.97
C ASN A 72 -21.70 8.13 -8.39
N GLY A 73 -20.58 8.52 -7.79
CA GLY A 73 -19.59 7.62 -7.21
C GLY A 73 -18.61 6.97 -8.21
N ILE A 74 -18.96 6.90 -9.50
CA ILE A 74 -18.10 6.29 -10.53
C ILE A 74 -16.71 6.95 -10.65
N PRO A 75 -16.56 8.29 -10.63
CA PRO A 75 -15.24 8.92 -10.63
C PRO A 75 -14.36 8.52 -9.44
N GLN A 76 -14.97 8.24 -8.28
CA GLN A 76 -14.27 7.82 -7.08
C GLN A 76 -13.85 6.35 -7.17
N MET A 77 -14.64 5.50 -7.84
CA MET A 77 -14.36 4.07 -8.02
C MET A 77 -13.29 3.78 -9.08
N ILE A 78 -13.28 4.52 -10.19
CA ILE A 78 -12.32 4.30 -11.29
C ILE A 78 -11.04 5.11 -11.03
N LYS A 79 -10.13 4.56 -10.23
CA LYS A 79 -8.82 5.19 -9.93
C LYS A 79 -7.78 4.98 -11.01
N GLU A 80 -7.82 3.85 -11.69
CA GLU A 80 -6.86 3.49 -12.73
C GLU A 80 -7.48 2.55 -13.76
N ILE A 81 -7.14 2.73 -15.04
CA ILE A 81 -7.41 1.79 -16.12
C ILE A 81 -6.09 1.45 -16.79
N ASN A 82 -5.80 0.16 -16.93
CA ASN A 82 -4.59 -0.36 -17.54
C ASN A 82 -4.96 -1.03 -18.87
N ILE A 83 -4.30 -0.60 -19.96
CA ILE A 83 -4.61 -1.04 -21.31
C ILE A 83 -3.33 -1.52 -21.97
N GLU A 84 -3.31 -2.75 -22.46
CA GLU A 84 -2.19 -3.27 -23.24
C GLU A 84 -2.53 -3.30 -24.73
N ALA A 85 -1.85 -2.49 -25.52
CA ALA A 85 -2.17 -2.28 -26.93
C ALA A 85 -0.92 -2.27 -27.82
N THR A 86 -1.11 -2.49 -29.12
CA THR A 86 -0.04 -2.51 -30.11
C THR A 86 0.06 -1.14 -30.78
N PHE A 87 1.06 -0.37 -30.37
CA PHE A 87 1.47 0.86 -31.06
C PHE A 87 2.26 0.51 -32.33
N PRO A 88 2.51 1.49 -33.23
CA PRO A 88 3.38 1.28 -34.38
C PRO A 88 4.78 0.75 -34.03
N ASP A 89 5.29 1.09 -32.84
CA ASP A 89 6.58 0.66 -32.31
C ASP A 89 6.50 -0.53 -31.35
N GLY A 90 5.36 -1.23 -31.32
CA GLY A 90 5.17 -2.48 -30.58
C GLY A 90 4.19 -2.38 -29.41
N VAL A 91 4.14 -3.45 -28.62
CA VAL A 91 3.18 -3.57 -27.51
C VAL A 91 3.62 -2.72 -26.32
N LYS A 92 2.71 -1.92 -25.78
CA LYS A 92 2.90 -1.12 -24.56
C LYS A 92 1.70 -1.23 -23.63
N VAL A 93 1.94 -1.01 -22.34
CA VAL A 93 0.90 -0.82 -21.34
C VAL A 93 0.70 0.68 -21.10
N VAL A 94 -0.54 1.14 -21.28
CA VAL A 94 -0.97 2.50 -20.97
C VAL A 94 -1.68 2.48 -19.63
N ILE A 95 -1.16 3.26 -18.68
CA ILE A 95 -1.72 3.41 -17.34
C ILE A 95 -2.42 4.77 -17.27
N ILE A 96 -3.75 4.76 -17.08
CA ILE A 96 -4.57 5.96 -17.04
C ILE A 96 -5.08 6.15 -15.61
N ARG A 97 -4.52 7.13 -14.90
CA ARG A 97 -4.90 7.44 -13.51
C ARG A 97 -5.99 8.50 -13.45
N ASN A 98 -7.01 8.24 -12.65
CA ASN A 98 -8.20 9.08 -12.45
C ASN A 98 -8.76 9.59 -13.80
N PRO A 99 -9.21 8.67 -14.69
CA PRO A 99 -9.65 9.03 -16.04
C PRO A 99 -10.85 9.98 -16.08
N ILE A 100 -11.68 10.02 -15.04
CA ILE A 100 -12.86 10.89 -14.98
C ILE A 100 -12.54 12.05 -14.03
N CYS A 101 -11.91 13.09 -14.56
CA CYS A 101 -11.40 14.22 -13.77
C CYS A 101 -11.98 15.58 -14.13
N THR A 102 -12.76 15.68 -15.20
CA THR A 102 -13.46 16.90 -15.62
C THR A 102 -14.96 16.77 -15.35
N ASP A 103 -15.68 17.89 -15.26
CA ASP A 103 -17.14 17.84 -15.06
C ASP A 103 -17.86 17.32 -16.30
N MET A 104 -17.41 17.76 -17.48
CA MET A 104 -17.85 17.27 -18.78
C MET A 104 -16.66 16.71 -19.57
N GLY A 105 -16.90 15.61 -20.27
CA GLY A 105 -15.97 15.04 -21.24
C GLY A 105 -16.23 15.56 -22.66
N ASP A 106 -15.35 15.18 -23.56
CA ASP A 106 -15.43 15.42 -24.99
C ASP A 106 -16.26 14.31 -25.64
N LEU A 107 -17.48 14.64 -26.04
CA LEU A 107 -18.42 13.70 -26.66
C LEU A 107 -17.97 13.24 -28.05
N GLU A 108 -17.20 14.06 -28.78
CA GLU A 108 -16.65 13.66 -30.07
C GLU A 108 -15.58 12.59 -29.86
N LEU A 109 -14.72 12.80 -28.86
CA LEU A 109 -13.71 11.84 -28.47
C LEU A 109 -14.31 10.56 -27.86
N ALA A 110 -15.40 10.67 -27.10
CA ALA A 110 -16.08 9.52 -26.52
C ALA A 110 -16.77 8.61 -27.56
N LEU A 111 -17.18 9.21 -28.68
CA LEU A 111 -17.88 8.53 -29.77
C LEU A 111 -16.98 8.38 -31.01
N TYR A 112 -15.68 8.60 -30.88
CA TYR A 112 -14.73 8.51 -31.98
C TYR A 112 -14.78 7.10 -32.61
N GLY A 113 -14.73 7.07 -33.94
CA GLY A 113 -14.83 5.84 -34.74
C GLY A 113 -16.19 5.12 -34.70
N SER A 114 -17.16 5.58 -33.89
CA SER A 114 -18.45 4.87 -33.72
C SER A 114 -19.47 5.17 -34.81
N PHE A 115 -19.32 6.30 -35.51
CA PHE A 115 -20.29 6.87 -36.45
C PHE A 115 -21.69 7.12 -35.85
N LEU A 116 -21.80 7.18 -34.53
CA LEU A 116 -23.03 7.57 -33.84
C LEU A 116 -23.20 9.10 -33.85
N PRO A 117 -24.44 9.60 -33.85
CA PRO A 117 -24.67 11.04 -33.69
C PRO A 117 -24.18 11.50 -32.32
N ILE A 118 -23.52 12.65 -32.29
CA ILE A 118 -23.07 13.28 -31.05
C ILE A 118 -24.31 13.88 -30.34
N PRO A 119 -24.62 13.46 -29.10
CA PRO A 119 -25.76 13.99 -28.37
C PRO A 119 -25.54 15.45 -27.93
N SER A 120 -26.63 16.18 -27.70
CA SER A 120 -26.53 17.50 -27.04
C SER A 120 -26.01 17.34 -25.61
N ILE A 121 -25.09 18.22 -25.22
CA ILE A 121 -24.52 18.26 -23.86
C ILE A 121 -25.58 18.49 -22.78
N GLU A 122 -26.70 19.12 -23.13
CA GLU A 122 -27.83 19.39 -22.22
C GLU A 122 -28.44 18.10 -21.63
N LEU A 123 -28.29 16.95 -22.32
CA LEU A 123 -28.74 15.65 -21.81
C LEU A 123 -28.01 15.25 -20.51
N PHE A 124 -26.80 15.78 -20.28
CA PHE A 124 -25.95 15.47 -19.12
C PHE A 124 -25.91 16.59 -18.08
N GLN A 125 -26.38 17.80 -18.42
CA GLN A 125 -26.35 18.96 -17.51
C GLN A 125 -27.52 18.98 -16.50
N LYS A 126 -28.60 18.21 -16.75
CA LYS A 126 -29.82 18.22 -15.92
C LYS A 126 -29.73 17.47 -14.59
N ALA A 127 -28.60 16.83 -14.29
CA ALA A 127 -28.39 16.18 -13.00
C ALA A 127 -28.02 17.24 -11.95
N ASN A 128 -29.03 17.88 -11.36
CA ASN A 128 -28.89 18.51 -10.04
C ASN A 128 -28.68 17.40 -9.00
N ASP A 129 -27.54 16.74 -9.04
CA ASP A 129 -27.09 15.92 -7.91
C ASP A 129 -26.53 16.91 -6.88
N SER A 130 -27.44 17.63 -6.22
CA SER A 130 -27.18 18.36 -4.98
C SER A 130 -26.88 17.41 -3.80
N GLU A 131 -26.80 16.12 -4.07
CA GLU A 131 -26.23 15.16 -3.17
C GLU A 131 -24.72 15.15 -3.40
N SER A 132 -24.02 15.85 -2.52
CA SER A 132 -22.73 15.39 -2.00
C SER A 132 -22.94 14.02 -1.31
N GLY A 133 -23.41 13.06 -2.10
CA GLY A 133 -23.89 11.76 -1.69
C GLY A 133 -22.71 10.81 -1.64
N SER A 134 -22.79 9.90 -0.68
CA SER A 134 -21.75 8.92 -0.45
C SER A 134 -21.48 8.09 -1.71
N HIS A 135 -20.22 7.72 -1.96
CA HIS A 135 -19.89 6.84 -3.08
C HIS A 135 -19.78 5.38 -2.61
N PRO A 136 -19.93 4.38 -3.51
CA PRO A 136 -19.83 2.99 -3.10
C PRO A 136 -18.50 2.69 -2.40
N GLY A 137 -18.57 2.02 -1.26
CA GLY A 137 -17.38 1.71 -0.45
C GLY A 137 -16.73 2.92 0.24
N GLU A 138 -17.42 4.07 0.36
CA GLU A 138 -16.88 5.23 1.08
C GLU A 138 -16.52 4.88 2.52
N ILE A 139 -15.44 5.49 2.99
CA ILE A 139 -14.92 5.32 4.33
C ILE A 139 -15.05 6.65 5.08
N PHE A 140 -15.82 6.61 6.17
CA PHE A 140 -16.01 7.74 7.07
C PHE A 140 -15.08 7.58 8.28
N LEU A 141 -14.11 8.48 8.40
CA LEU A 141 -13.15 8.44 9.51
C LEU A 141 -13.82 8.78 10.84
N LYS A 142 -13.46 8.07 11.93
CA LYS A 142 -13.99 8.32 13.28
C LYS A 142 -13.75 9.77 13.74
N ASP A 143 -12.55 10.27 13.42
CA ASP A 143 -12.00 11.57 13.79
C ASP A 143 -10.80 11.91 12.89
N ALA A 144 -10.49 13.20 12.71
CA ALA A 144 -9.29 13.62 11.98
C ALA A 144 -8.01 13.58 12.85
N GLN A 145 -8.05 12.87 13.98
CA GLN A 145 -6.91 12.82 14.90
C GLN A 145 -5.82 11.89 14.37
N PRO A 146 -4.54 12.30 14.42
CA PRO A 146 -3.43 11.44 14.02
C PRO A 146 -3.36 10.14 14.84
N ILE A 147 -3.01 9.05 14.17
CA ILE A 147 -2.77 7.75 14.80
C ILE A 147 -1.33 7.68 15.30
N MET A 148 -1.14 7.40 16.58
CA MET A 148 0.17 7.10 17.15
C MET A 148 0.63 5.71 16.69
N ILE A 149 1.76 5.65 16.00
CA ILE A 149 2.39 4.40 15.59
C ILE A 149 3.59 4.10 16.49
N ASN A 150 3.98 2.83 16.54
CA ASN A 150 5.11 2.30 17.29
C ASN A 150 4.99 2.39 18.83
N GLY A 151 3.85 2.83 19.36
CA GLY A 151 3.56 2.91 20.80
C GLY A 151 4.44 3.93 21.52
N ASP A 152 4.61 3.74 22.83
CA ASP A 152 5.45 4.60 23.69
C ASP A 152 6.93 4.16 23.71
N ARG A 153 7.43 3.50 22.66
CA ARG A 153 8.85 3.11 22.58
C ARG A 153 9.73 4.36 22.45
N ASP A 154 10.75 4.44 23.30
CA ASP A 154 11.72 5.54 23.25
C ASP A 154 12.43 5.58 21.90
N SER A 155 12.23 6.69 21.19
CA SER A 155 12.93 6.98 19.95
C SER A 155 14.22 7.76 20.21
N ILE A 156 15.26 7.43 19.46
CA ILE A 156 16.47 8.25 19.37
C ILE A 156 16.69 8.67 17.92
N PHE A 157 17.37 9.79 17.73
CA PHE A 157 17.82 10.25 16.43
C PHE A 157 19.31 9.97 16.31
N ILE A 158 19.71 9.32 15.21
CA ILE A 158 21.11 9.04 14.90
C ILE A 158 21.50 9.72 13.60
N THR A 159 22.68 10.31 13.54
CA THR A 159 23.19 10.92 12.31
C THR A 159 23.78 9.84 11.43
N VAL A 160 23.37 9.81 10.16
CA VAL A 160 23.82 8.82 9.17
C VAL A 160 24.38 9.55 7.97
N THR A 161 25.59 9.18 7.56
CA THR A 161 26.22 9.69 6.33
C THR A 161 26.34 8.56 5.31
N ASN A 162 25.93 8.80 4.06
CA ASN A 162 26.17 7.88 2.95
C ASN A 162 27.51 8.19 2.26
N GLU A 163 28.52 7.38 2.53
CA GLU A 163 29.88 7.53 1.98
C GLU A 163 30.07 6.81 0.63
N SER A 164 28.99 6.31 0.02
CA SER A 164 29.04 5.66 -1.29
C SER A 164 28.70 6.62 -2.43
N THR A 165 28.96 6.16 -3.66
CA THR A 165 28.54 6.85 -4.90
C THR A 165 27.11 6.51 -5.31
N GLU A 166 26.44 5.62 -4.58
CA GLU A 166 25.13 5.08 -4.91
C GLU A 166 24.08 5.52 -3.89
N LEU A 167 22.82 5.57 -4.33
CA LEU A 167 21.69 5.83 -3.45
C LEU A 167 21.43 4.61 -2.55
N ILE A 168 21.27 4.84 -1.24
CA ILE A 168 20.98 3.78 -0.27
C ILE A 168 19.66 4.05 0.43
N SER A 169 18.82 3.02 0.51
CA SER A 169 17.49 3.07 1.09
C SER A 169 17.32 1.99 2.16
N ILE A 170 16.77 2.36 3.32
CA ILE A 170 16.51 1.46 4.45
C ILE A 170 15.01 1.41 4.72
N GLY A 171 14.43 0.22 4.73
CA GLY A 171 13.02 0.00 5.07
C GLY A 171 12.75 0.07 6.58
N SER A 172 11.53 0.45 6.94
CA SER A 172 11.03 0.66 8.32
C SER A 172 11.43 -0.42 9.33
N HIS A 173 11.38 -1.69 8.93
CA HIS A 173 11.61 -2.85 9.81
C HIS A 173 12.96 -3.53 9.60
N PHE A 174 13.84 -2.94 8.80
CA PHE A 174 15.20 -3.45 8.64
C PHE A 174 15.99 -3.23 9.94
N HIS A 175 16.74 -4.23 10.38
CA HIS A 175 17.64 -4.13 11.53
C HIS A 175 18.70 -3.07 11.25
N PHE A 176 18.61 -1.91 11.89
CA PHE A 176 19.37 -0.73 11.47
C PHE A 176 20.89 -0.97 11.53
N VAL A 177 21.34 -1.74 12.52
CA VAL A 177 22.73 -2.18 12.67
C VAL A 177 23.27 -3.01 11.49
N GLU A 178 22.39 -3.67 10.73
CA GLU A 178 22.73 -4.49 9.56
C GLU A 178 22.80 -3.67 8.27
N ALA A 179 22.55 -2.35 8.32
CA ALA A 179 22.41 -1.52 7.12
C ALA A 179 23.73 -1.41 6.35
N ASN A 180 23.66 -1.09 5.07
CA ASN A 180 24.77 -1.10 4.12
C ASN A 180 26.09 -0.59 4.74
N ARG A 181 27.19 -1.30 4.48
CA ARG A 181 28.52 -1.02 5.03
C ARG A 181 29.04 0.39 4.76
N HIS A 182 28.58 1.05 3.70
CA HIS A 182 29.00 2.41 3.34
C HIS A 182 28.18 3.51 4.05
N LEU A 183 27.20 3.15 4.88
CA LEU A 183 26.56 4.10 5.77
C LEU A 183 27.37 4.22 7.06
N ALA A 184 27.88 5.42 7.33
CA ALA A 184 28.61 5.77 8.53
C ALA A 184 27.65 6.30 9.60
N PHE A 185 27.55 5.57 10.72
CA PHE A 185 26.78 5.93 11.91
C PHE A 185 27.22 5.08 13.12
N ASP A 186 26.70 5.40 14.30
CA ASP A 186 26.93 4.59 15.50
C ASP A 186 26.11 3.28 15.49
N ARG A 187 26.74 2.22 15.00
CA ARG A 187 26.18 0.86 15.00
C ARG A 187 25.95 0.28 16.38
N THR A 188 26.64 0.76 17.41
CA THR A 188 26.40 0.36 18.80
C THR A 188 25.06 0.93 19.28
N LEU A 189 24.77 2.20 18.98
CA LEU A 189 23.48 2.81 19.29
C LEU A 189 22.33 2.24 18.43
N ALA A 190 22.61 1.82 17.21
CA ALA A 190 21.64 1.19 16.31
C ALA A 190 21.35 -0.29 16.61
N TYR A 191 22.09 -0.91 17.52
CA TYR A 191 21.95 -2.34 17.83
C TYR A 191 20.58 -2.63 18.46
N GLY A 192 19.83 -3.56 17.86
CA GLY A 192 18.47 -3.88 18.29
C GLY A 192 17.44 -2.77 17.99
N MET A 193 17.74 -1.89 17.04
CA MET A 193 16.88 -0.78 16.62
C MET A 193 16.43 -0.94 15.16
N ARG A 194 15.31 -0.29 14.83
CA ARG A 194 14.77 -0.12 13.47
C ARG A 194 14.28 1.32 13.29
N LEU A 195 13.93 1.73 12.07
CA LEU A 195 13.41 3.07 11.81
C LEU A 195 12.04 3.29 12.48
N ASN A 196 11.86 4.46 13.08
CA ASN A 196 10.59 4.94 13.63
C ASN A 196 9.81 5.73 12.58
N ILE A 197 9.36 5.02 11.54
CA ILE A 197 8.58 5.54 10.42
C ILE A 197 7.39 4.59 10.17
N PRO A 198 6.42 4.95 9.31
CA PRO A 198 5.28 4.09 9.01
C PRO A 198 5.72 2.70 8.49
N ALA A 199 4.98 1.66 8.87
CA ALA A 199 5.24 0.31 8.41
C ALA A 199 5.26 0.21 6.86
N GLY A 200 6.35 -0.30 6.33
CA GLY A 200 6.57 -0.43 4.88
C GLY A 200 7.17 0.80 4.19
N ASP A 201 7.33 1.92 4.89
CA ASP A 201 8.09 3.07 4.37
C ASP A 201 9.59 2.82 4.39
N ILE A 202 10.30 3.69 3.67
CA ILE A 202 11.73 3.66 3.44
C ILE A 202 12.31 5.04 3.73
N LEU A 203 13.48 5.07 4.37
CA LEU A 203 14.33 6.26 4.46
C LEU A 203 15.49 6.15 3.47
N THR A 204 15.67 7.17 2.65
CA THR A 204 16.69 7.21 1.59
C THR A 204 17.79 8.21 1.93
N PHE A 205 19.01 7.85 1.55
CA PHE A 205 20.24 8.64 1.67
C PHE A 205 20.90 8.72 0.29
N ASN A 206 20.98 9.92 -0.27
CA ASN A 206 21.71 10.20 -1.51
C ASN A 206 23.22 10.07 -1.29
N PRO A 207 24.02 9.85 -2.35
CA PRO A 207 25.48 9.88 -2.26
C PRO A 207 25.99 11.15 -1.55
N GLY A 208 26.80 11.00 -0.49
CA GLY A 208 27.34 12.09 0.31
C GLY A 208 26.36 12.77 1.27
N GLU A 209 25.08 12.36 1.29
CA GLU A 209 24.07 12.96 2.18
C GLU A 209 24.33 12.56 3.64
N GLN A 210 24.30 13.56 4.53
CA GLN A 210 24.24 13.37 5.97
C GLN A 210 22.84 13.76 6.48
N LYS A 211 22.18 12.85 7.21
CA LYS A 211 20.80 13.04 7.67
C LYS A 211 20.53 12.34 8.99
N GLU A 212 19.69 12.94 9.83
CA GLU A 212 19.19 12.29 11.05
C GLU A 212 18.12 11.23 10.71
N ALA A 213 18.27 10.04 11.28
CA ALA A 213 17.32 8.94 11.19
C ALA A 213 16.66 8.70 12.55
N PRO A 214 15.32 8.76 12.66
CA PRO A 214 14.62 8.37 13.88
C PRO A 214 14.60 6.84 13.97
N ILE A 215 15.11 6.28 15.06
CA ILE A 215 15.15 4.84 15.31
C ILE A 215 14.50 4.51 16.66
N ILE A 216 13.92 3.32 16.75
CA ILE A 216 13.26 2.76 17.92
C ILE A 216 13.68 1.30 18.14
N PRO A 217 13.60 0.79 19.38
CA PRO A 217 13.84 -0.62 19.63
C PRO A 217 12.90 -1.54 18.84
N ILE A 218 13.43 -2.65 18.33
CA ILE A 218 12.60 -3.75 17.83
C ILE A 218 11.70 -4.27 18.97
N GLY A 219 10.51 -4.74 18.61
CA GLY A 219 9.55 -5.32 19.55
C GLY A 219 9.79 -6.82 19.79
N GLY A 220 8.77 -7.49 20.35
CA GLY A 220 8.77 -8.94 20.52
C GLY A 220 9.89 -9.44 21.43
N GLN A 221 10.47 -10.58 21.07
CA GLN A 221 11.56 -11.24 21.83
C GLN A 221 12.93 -10.55 21.68
N ARG A 222 13.02 -9.54 20.80
CA ARG A 222 14.25 -8.80 20.47
C ARG A 222 15.38 -9.73 20.02
N ILE A 223 15.14 -10.50 18.96
CA ILE A 223 16.14 -11.37 18.33
C ILE A 223 16.37 -10.91 16.89
N ILE A 224 17.63 -10.69 16.54
CA ILE A 224 18.04 -10.27 15.20
C ILE A 224 18.39 -11.51 14.37
N HIS A 225 17.89 -11.55 13.13
CA HIS A 225 18.26 -12.51 12.11
C HIS A 225 18.37 -11.81 10.75
N GLY A 226 19.06 -12.46 9.81
CA GLY A 226 19.16 -12.01 8.42
C GLY A 226 20.10 -10.82 8.21
N GLY A 227 19.82 -10.02 7.19
CA GLY A 227 20.65 -8.85 6.83
C GLY A 227 22.04 -9.27 6.37
N ASN A 228 23.08 -8.77 7.04
CA ASN A 228 24.47 -9.14 6.77
C ASN A 228 25.02 -10.16 7.79
N GLY A 229 24.18 -10.67 8.69
CA GLY A 229 24.57 -11.61 9.74
C GLY A 229 25.60 -11.03 10.71
N LEU A 230 25.64 -9.70 10.90
CA LEU A 230 26.61 -9.06 11.77
C LEU A 230 26.31 -9.35 13.24
N PHE A 231 25.03 -9.32 13.63
CA PHE A 231 24.58 -9.42 15.01
C PHE A 231 23.44 -10.44 15.22
N ASP A 232 23.50 -11.57 14.51
CA ASP A 232 22.53 -12.65 14.67
C ASP A 232 22.38 -13.09 16.14
N GLY A 233 21.14 -13.29 16.58
CA GLY A 233 20.80 -13.72 17.93
C GLY A 233 20.13 -12.66 18.81
N PRO A 234 19.96 -12.95 20.11
CA PRO A 234 19.24 -12.08 21.05
C PRO A 234 19.96 -10.75 21.27
N VAL A 235 19.19 -9.67 21.39
CA VAL A 235 19.68 -8.33 21.69
C VAL A 235 20.07 -8.25 23.17
N ASN A 236 21.35 -8.44 23.44
CA ASN A 236 21.96 -8.25 24.75
C ASN A 236 23.43 -7.81 24.64
N ASP A 237 24.01 -7.38 25.75
CA ASP A 237 25.38 -6.86 25.82
C ASP A 237 26.44 -7.92 25.50
N GLU A 238 26.19 -9.18 25.84
CA GLU A 238 27.11 -10.28 25.54
C GLU A 238 27.24 -10.48 24.04
N ASN A 239 26.10 -10.54 23.34
CA ASN A 239 26.04 -10.72 21.89
C ASN A 239 26.60 -9.49 21.16
N LEU A 240 26.33 -8.28 21.66
CA LEU A 240 26.93 -7.04 21.15
C LEU A 240 28.46 -7.11 21.20
N LYS A 241 29.04 -7.40 22.37
CA LYS A 241 30.50 -7.49 22.56
C LYS A 241 31.12 -8.60 21.71
N LYS A 242 30.48 -9.78 21.68
CA LYS A 242 30.93 -10.96 20.92
C LYS A 242 31.02 -10.67 19.43
N ASN A 243 30.02 -9.97 18.90
CA ASN A 243 29.84 -9.78 17.46
C ASN A 243 30.37 -8.44 16.94
N GLN A 244 30.77 -7.49 17.80
CA GLN A 244 31.32 -6.20 17.37
C GLN A 244 32.52 -6.32 16.43
N LYS A 245 33.32 -7.40 16.58
CA LYS A 245 34.43 -7.73 15.67
C LYS A 245 34.00 -7.93 14.21
N ASN A 246 32.74 -8.32 13.96
CA ASN A 246 32.19 -8.55 12.63
C ASN A 246 32.11 -7.24 11.83
N LEU A 247 31.94 -6.09 12.49
CA LEU A 247 31.94 -4.78 11.82
C LEU A 247 33.26 -4.53 11.10
N ARG A 248 34.37 -4.65 11.84
CA ARG A 248 35.72 -4.46 11.29
C ARG A 248 36.06 -5.55 10.27
N LYS A 249 35.75 -6.81 10.58
CA LYS A 249 36.02 -7.95 9.70
C LYS A 249 35.36 -7.79 8.32
N ASN A 250 34.17 -7.21 8.27
CA ASN A 250 33.38 -7.06 7.03
C ASN A 250 33.40 -5.62 6.47
N ASN A 251 34.26 -4.75 7.00
CA ASN A 251 34.43 -3.35 6.56
C ASN A 251 33.15 -2.51 6.63
N PHE A 252 32.37 -2.65 7.70
CA PHE A 252 31.22 -1.78 7.97
C PHE A 252 31.68 -0.50 8.65
N LEU A 253 31.32 0.65 8.07
CA LEU A 253 31.58 1.94 8.67
C LEU A 253 30.84 2.07 10.00
N HIS A 254 31.58 2.49 11.01
CA HIS A 254 31.09 2.71 12.36
C HIS A 254 31.72 4.00 12.89
N VAL A 255 30.86 4.91 13.36
CA VAL A 255 31.25 6.13 14.06
C VAL A 255 30.97 5.91 15.54
N ASP A 256 31.96 6.13 16.40
CA ASP A 256 31.78 6.03 17.85
C ASP A 256 31.26 7.37 18.38
N GLU A 257 29.96 7.46 18.67
CA GLU A 257 29.34 8.65 19.23
C GLU A 257 29.34 8.63 20.76
N LYS A 258 30.21 7.84 21.44
CA LYS A 258 30.24 7.76 22.92
C LYS A 258 30.41 9.08 23.66
N ASN A 259 31.00 10.11 23.04
CA ASN A 259 31.08 11.46 23.62
C ASN A 259 29.82 12.32 23.38
N SER A 260 28.80 11.74 22.75
CA SER A 260 27.55 12.39 22.35
C SER A 260 26.36 11.87 23.14
N LEU A 261 26.52 11.11 24.24
CA LEU A 261 25.37 10.72 25.07
C LEU A 261 24.58 11.94 25.61
N GLU A 262 25.22 13.10 25.73
CA GLU A 262 24.57 14.40 26.00
C GLU A 262 23.91 15.04 24.76
N LYS A 263 24.25 14.56 23.55
CA LYS A 263 23.72 14.99 22.24
C LYS A 263 22.78 13.97 21.58
N VAL A 264 22.65 12.75 22.09
CA VAL A 264 21.56 11.84 21.70
C VAL A 264 20.31 12.56 22.15
N ASN A 265 19.71 13.31 21.22
CA ASN A 265 18.42 13.93 21.37
C ASN A 265 17.44 12.79 21.61
N ARG A 266 17.30 12.35 22.88
CA ARG A 266 16.18 11.58 23.39
C ARG A 266 14.97 12.49 23.36
N ARG A 267 14.61 12.90 22.15
CA ARG A 267 13.33 13.46 21.84
C ARG A 267 12.42 12.24 21.92
N SER A 268 11.80 12.06 23.08
CA SER A 268 10.64 11.20 23.21
C SER A 268 9.55 11.79 22.33
N THR A 269 9.64 11.52 21.03
CA THR A 269 8.65 11.96 20.06
C THR A 269 7.78 10.78 19.76
N LYS A 270 6.59 10.79 20.37
CA LYS A 270 5.47 9.98 19.90
C LYS A 270 5.33 10.25 18.41
N TYR A 271 5.50 9.22 17.58
CA TYR A 271 5.40 9.37 16.14
C TYR A 271 3.96 9.11 15.75
N THR A 272 3.33 10.11 15.12
CA THR A 272 1.93 10.03 14.69
C THR A 272 1.83 10.20 13.19
N ILE A 273 0.83 9.56 12.58
CA ILE A 273 0.50 9.75 11.17
C ILE A 273 -0.94 10.23 10.99
N PRO A 274 -1.25 11.04 9.98
CA PRO A 274 -2.64 11.39 9.66
C PRO A 274 -3.48 10.14 9.42
N ARG A 275 -4.72 10.14 9.88
CA ARG A 275 -5.62 8.98 9.78
C ARG A 275 -5.96 8.64 8.34
N GLU A 276 -6.04 9.64 7.47
CA GLU A 276 -6.20 9.49 6.01
C GLU A 276 -5.00 8.76 5.40
N LEU A 277 -3.79 9.07 5.87
CA LEU A 277 -2.58 8.41 5.41
C LEU A 277 -2.53 6.95 5.90
N TYR A 278 -2.99 6.69 7.13
CA TYR A 278 -3.16 5.32 7.64
C TYR A 278 -4.14 4.53 6.77
N LEU A 279 -5.31 5.12 6.48
CA LEU A 279 -6.34 4.52 5.64
C LEU A 279 -5.81 4.10 4.27
N VAL A 280 -5.12 5.00 3.57
CA VAL A 280 -4.55 4.72 2.23
C VAL A 280 -3.53 3.59 2.26
N ARG A 281 -2.81 3.42 3.38
CA ARG A 281 -1.70 2.47 3.50
C ARG A 281 -2.13 1.09 3.98
N TYR A 282 -3.00 1.04 4.98
CA TYR A 282 -3.32 -0.18 5.71
C TYR A 282 -4.81 -0.47 5.76
N GLY A 283 -5.65 0.37 5.14
CA GLY A 283 -7.09 0.30 5.27
C GLY A 283 -7.60 0.93 6.57
N PRO A 284 -8.93 0.98 6.74
CA PRO A 284 -9.57 1.61 7.89
C PRO A 284 -9.26 0.88 9.20
N THR A 285 -9.40 1.57 10.32
CA THR A 285 -9.13 1.05 11.66
C THR A 285 -10.22 1.44 12.67
N THR A 286 -10.04 1.10 13.96
CA THR A 286 -11.04 1.20 15.02
C THR A 286 -11.82 2.51 15.01
N GLY A 287 -13.14 2.41 14.84
CA GLY A 287 -14.12 3.48 14.79
C GLY A 287 -14.31 4.14 13.43
N ASP A 288 -13.47 3.84 12.43
CA ASP A 288 -13.79 4.18 11.05
C ASP A 288 -15.01 3.38 10.60
N ARG A 289 -15.78 3.98 9.68
CA ARG A 289 -16.99 3.39 9.14
C ARG A 289 -16.89 3.18 7.65
N ILE A 290 -17.54 2.16 7.13
CA ILE A 290 -17.49 1.78 5.72
C ILE A 290 -18.93 1.65 5.20
N LEU A 291 -19.24 2.31 4.09
CA LEU A 291 -20.47 2.07 3.34
C LEU A 291 -20.35 0.73 2.60
N LEU A 292 -21.28 -0.19 2.81
CA LEU A 292 -21.25 -1.50 2.16
C LEU A 292 -21.75 -1.39 0.71
N GLY A 293 -20.82 -1.40 -0.25
CA GLY A 293 -21.16 -1.26 -1.66
C GLY A 293 -21.93 0.03 -1.92
N ASP A 294 -22.99 -0.04 -2.72
CA ASP A 294 -23.95 1.03 -3.03
C ASP A 294 -25.23 0.95 -2.18
N THR A 295 -25.17 0.26 -1.04
CA THR A 295 -26.31 0.15 -0.11
C THR A 295 -26.42 1.39 0.79
N ASN A 296 -27.33 1.37 1.75
CA ASN A 296 -27.42 2.33 2.85
C ASN A 296 -26.85 1.79 4.17
N LEU A 297 -26.18 0.63 4.14
CA LEU A 297 -25.63 -0.02 5.33
C LEU A 297 -24.22 0.52 5.59
N VAL A 298 -24.05 1.11 6.77
CA VAL A 298 -22.75 1.60 7.24
C VAL A 298 -22.31 0.75 8.43
N VAL A 299 -21.16 0.11 8.29
CA VAL A 299 -20.54 -0.68 9.36
C VAL A 299 -19.43 0.11 10.02
N GLN A 300 -19.24 -0.07 11.32
CA GLN A 300 -18.13 0.52 12.06
C GLN A 300 -17.12 -0.56 12.44
N ILE A 301 -15.83 -0.28 12.31
CA ILE A 301 -14.79 -1.17 12.84
C ILE A 301 -14.81 -1.07 14.36
N GLU A 302 -15.15 -2.16 15.02
CA GLU A 302 -15.31 -2.25 16.46
C GLU A 302 -13.95 -2.34 17.16
N THR A 303 -13.02 -3.10 16.59
CA THR A 303 -11.67 -3.29 17.13
C THR A 303 -10.67 -3.60 16.02
N ASP A 304 -9.48 -3.03 16.13
CA ASP A 304 -8.30 -3.39 15.36
C ASP A 304 -7.38 -4.25 16.21
N LEU A 305 -7.19 -5.50 15.79
CA LEU A 305 -6.34 -6.50 16.44
C LEU A 305 -4.87 -6.38 16.02
N THR A 306 -4.55 -5.50 15.08
CA THR A 306 -3.17 -5.21 14.67
C THR A 306 -2.49 -4.25 15.66
N THR A 307 -1.19 -4.03 15.45
CA THR A 307 -0.40 -3.11 16.27
C THR A 307 0.07 -1.96 15.39
N TYR A 308 -0.32 -0.72 15.72
CA TYR A 308 0.02 0.45 14.91
C TYR A 308 1.53 0.64 14.75
N GLY A 309 2.02 0.72 13.52
CA GLY A 309 3.45 0.78 13.17
C GLY A 309 4.13 -0.58 13.00
N GLU A 310 3.40 -1.67 13.19
CA GLU A 310 3.85 -3.06 13.03
C GLU A 310 2.95 -3.80 12.00
N GLU A 311 2.30 -3.06 11.09
CA GLU A 311 1.43 -3.62 10.05
C GLU A 311 2.21 -4.51 9.08
N CYS A 312 1.63 -5.67 8.76
CA CYS A 312 2.22 -6.62 7.82
C CYS A 312 2.02 -6.16 6.38
N THR A 313 2.99 -5.41 5.84
CA THR A 313 3.00 -4.99 4.44
C THR A 313 4.03 -5.78 3.62
N PHE A 314 3.60 -6.27 2.46
CA PHE A 314 4.45 -7.01 1.51
C PHE A 314 4.85 -6.12 0.32
N GLY A 315 6.08 -6.33 -0.17
CA GLY A 315 6.65 -5.61 -1.31
C GLY A 315 8.13 -5.24 -1.10
N LEU A 316 8.73 -4.66 -2.14
CA LEU A 316 10.13 -4.25 -2.10
C LEU A 316 10.37 -3.23 -0.98
N GLY A 317 11.35 -3.52 -0.12
CA GLY A 317 11.72 -2.67 1.01
C GLY A 317 10.70 -2.61 2.15
N LYS A 318 9.61 -3.38 2.09
CA LYS A 318 8.54 -3.35 3.11
C LYS A 318 8.83 -4.28 4.31
N VAL A 319 7.80 -4.59 5.09
CA VAL A 319 7.88 -5.24 6.40
C VAL A 319 8.11 -6.75 6.31
N LEU A 320 7.33 -7.45 5.48
CA LEU A 320 7.39 -8.91 5.34
C LEU A 320 8.61 -9.33 4.51
N ARG A 321 9.77 -9.30 5.16
CA ARG A 321 11.08 -9.75 4.67
C ARG A 321 11.79 -10.54 5.76
N GLU A 322 12.70 -11.40 5.34
CA GLU A 322 13.48 -12.31 6.19
C GLU A 322 14.12 -11.58 7.38
N GLY A 323 13.98 -12.15 8.58
CA GLY A 323 14.47 -11.59 9.84
C GLY A 323 13.71 -10.35 10.34
N MET A 324 12.81 -9.76 9.55
CA MET A 324 12.05 -8.55 9.86
C MET A 324 10.64 -8.94 10.26
N GLY A 325 9.61 -8.63 9.46
CA GLY A 325 8.25 -9.11 9.67
C GLY A 325 8.00 -10.55 9.24
N GLN A 326 8.90 -11.14 8.43
CA GLN A 326 8.92 -12.57 8.17
C GLN A 326 9.91 -13.22 9.13
N ALA A 327 9.42 -14.06 10.04
CA ALA A 327 10.26 -14.76 10.99
C ALA A 327 11.24 -15.72 10.29
N SER A 328 12.49 -15.73 10.77
CA SER A 328 13.53 -16.65 10.30
C SER A 328 13.63 -17.84 11.24
N ASN A 329 14.19 -18.96 10.76
CA ASN A 329 14.41 -20.17 11.56
C ASN A 329 13.13 -20.77 12.18
N ILE A 330 11.98 -20.57 11.52
CA ILE A 330 10.70 -21.15 11.93
C ILE A 330 10.49 -22.48 11.20
N ARG A 331 10.05 -23.49 11.93
CA ARG A 331 9.71 -24.80 11.35
C ARG A 331 8.44 -24.70 10.51
N ASN A 332 8.35 -25.53 9.48
CA ASN A 332 7.21 -25.54 8.56
C ASN A 332 5.87 -25.90 9.22
N ASP A 333 5.89 -26.66 10.32
CA ASP A 333 4.68 -27.00 11.08
C ASP A 333 4.11 -25.82 11.89
N ILE A 334 4.91 -24.76 12.06
CA ILE A 334 4.50 -23.52 12.77
C ILE A 334 4.23 -22.39 11.78
N ALA A 335 5.00 -22.31 10.69
CA ALA A 335 4.85 -21.27 9.68
C ALA A 335 3.48 -21.36 8.97
N LEU A 336 2.78 -20.24 8.86
CA LEU A 336 1.54 -20.13 8.07
C LEU A 336 1.83 -20.41 6.60
N ASP A 337 0.89 -21.07 5.92
CA ASP A 337 0.97 -21.25 4.46
C ASP A 337 0.61 -19.94 3.74
N THR A 338 -0.33 -19.19 4.31
CA THR A 338 -0.76 -17.89 3.79
C THR A 338 -1.19 -17.00 4.93
N VAL A 339 -0.93 -15.70 4.79
CA VAL A 339 -1.50 -14.66 5.64
C VAL A 339 -2.21 -13.65 4.77
N ILE A 340 -3.47 -13.34 5.11
CA ILE A 340 -4.21 -12.23 4.52
C ILE A 340 -4.04 -11.05 5.46
N THR A 341 -3.31 -10.03 5.02
CA THR A 341 -2.89 -8.95 5.92
C THR A 341 -3.83 -7.75 5.88
N ASN A 342 -3.99 -7.08 7.03
CA ASN A 342 -4.74 -5.82 7.17
C ASN A 342 -6.18 -5.88 6.62
N VAL A 343 -6.93 -6.93 6.92
CA VAL A 343 -8.31 -7.11 6.43
C VAL A 343 -9.35 -6.61 7.41
N VAL A 344 -10.41 -6.02 6.87
CA VAL A 344 -11.66 -5.83 7.61
C VAL A 344 -12.48 -7.11 7.49
N ILE A 345 -12.81 -7.70 8.64
CA ILE A 345 -13.64 -8.89 8.77
C ILE A 345 -15.02 -8.43 9.21
N ILE A 346 -16.05 -8.85 8.47
CA ILE A 346 -17.45 -8.65 8.83
C ILE A 346 -18.02 -10.04 9.07
N ASP A 347 -18.29 -10.37 10.34
CA ASP A 347 -18.76 -11.68 10.73
C ASP A 347 -19.88 -11.58 11.78
N ALA A 348 -20.83 -12.51 11.74
CA ALA A 348 -22.01 -12.48 12.61
C ALA A 348 -21.69 -12.86 14.07
N VAL A 349 -20.57 -13.53 14.33
CA VAL A 349 -20.22 -14.06 15.65
C VAL A 349 -19.12 -13.21 16.30
N ILE A 350 -18.06 -12.88 15.56
CA ILE A 350 -16.93 -12.10 16.09
C ILE A 350 -17.04 -10.59 15.85
N GLY A 351 -18.10 -10.14 15.16
CA GLY A 351 -18.35 -8.73 14.91
C GLY A 351 -17.54 -8.17 13.73
N ILE A 352 -17.25 -6.86 13.79
CA ILE A 352 -16.62 -6.12 12.69
C ILE A 352 -15.23 -5.67 13.10
N LEU A 353 -14.22 -6.41 12.64
CA LEU A 353 -12.85 -6.31 13.14
C LEU A 353 -11.86 -5.94 12.04
N LYS A 354 -10.73 -5.36 12.42
CA LYS A 354 -9.55 -5.24 11.56
C LYS A 354 -8.47 -6.19 12.09
N ALA A 355 -7.92 -7.05 11.24
CA ALA A 355 -6.94 -8.05 11.66
C ALA A 355 -6.09 -8.56 10.48
N ASP A 356 -5.11 -9.40 10.79
CA ASP A 356 -4.53 -10.36 9.86
C ASP A 356 -5.19 -11.74 10.05
N VAL A 357 -5.33 -12.50 8.96
CA VAL A 357 -5.89 -13.86 8.97
C VAL A 357 -4.83 -14.86 8.55
N GLY A 358 -4.52 -15.81 9.43
CA GLY A 358 -3.56 -16.87 9.17
C GLY A 358 -4.23 -18.14 8.66
N ILE A 359 -3.68 -18.70 7.57
CA ILE A 359 -4.14 -19.94 6.94
C ILE A 359 -3.01 -20.97 6.98
N LYS A 360 -3.36 -22.20 7.38
CA LYS A 360 -2.48 -23.38 7.36
C LYS A 360 -3.30 -24.59 6.97
N ASP A 361 -2.77 -25.45 6.10
CA ASP A 361 -3.42 -26.67 5.62
C ASP A 361 -4.84 -26.43 5.10
N GLY A 362 -5.05 -25.28 4.45
CA GLY A 362 -6.34 -24.86 3.89
C GLY A 362 -7.40 -24.39 4.90
N ILE A 363 -7.06 -24.27 6.19
CA ILE A 363 -7.98 -23.81 7.24
C ILE A 363 -7.50 -22.52 7.92
N ILE A 364 -8.44 -21.75 8.46
CA ILE A 364 -8.13 -20.56 9.28
C ILE A 364 -7.61 -21.03 10.63
N VAL A 365 -6.36 -20.69 10.93
CA VAL A 365 -5.70 -21.07 12.19
C VAL A 365 -5.45 -19.90 13.13
N GLY A 366 -5.78 -18.68 12.71
CA GLY A 366 -5.68 -17.49 13.56
C GLY A 366 -6.30 -16.24 12.94
N VAL A 367 -6.87 -15.42 13.81
CA VAL A 367 -7.33 -14.06 13.52
C VAL A 367 -6.73 -13.15 14.59
N GLY A 368 -5.91 -12.18 14.19
CA GLY A 368 -5.16 -11.34 15.13
C GLY A 368 -4.07 -10.55 14.44
N LYS A 369 -2.91 -10.38 15.09
CA LYS A 369 -1.73 -9.75 14.48
C LYS A 369 -0.73 -10.81 14.05
N ALA A 370 -0.46 -10.89 12.76
CA ALA A 370 0.53 -11.80 12.17
C ALA A 370 1.95 -11.20 12.19
N GLY A 371 2.93 -11.89 11.63
CA GLY A 371 4.30 -11.39 11.47
C GLY A 371 5.31 -12.12 12.35
N ASN A 372 6.36 -11.42 12.78
CA ASN A 372 7.50 -12.04 13.45
C ASN A 372 7.53 -11.76 14.97
N PRO A 373 7.26 -12.76 15.83
CA PRO A 373 7.29 -12.56 17.29
C PRO A 373 8.69 -12.23 17.83
N GLN A 374 9.74 -12.44 17.04
CA GLN A 374 11.12 -12.13 17.42
C GLN A 374 11.43 -10.62 17.38
N THR A 375 10.69 -9.86 16.58
CA THR A 375 11.01 -8.45 16.28
C THR A 375 9.80 -7.51 16.33
N MET A 376 8.59 -8.05 16.37
CA MET A 376 7.33 -7.30 16.34
C MET A 376 6.54 -7.53 17.63
N SER A 377 5.96 -6.46 18.16
CA SER A 377 5.09 -6.53 19.34
C SER A 377 3.68 -7.00 18.98
N GLY A 378 3.04 -7.72 19.90
CA GLY A 378 1.64 -8.13 19.79
C GLY A 378 1.37 -9.29 18.83
N VAL A 379 2.41 -9.93 18.26
CA VAL A 379 2.20 -11.09 17.38
C VAL A 379 1.45 -12.17 18.13
N THR A 380 0.25 -12.45 17.66
CA THR A 380 -0.64 -13.40 18.30
C THR A 380 -0.13 -14.80 17.99
N ALA A 381 -0.10 -15.69 18.99
CA ALA A 381 0.10 -17.10 18.71
C ALA A 381 -1.01 -17.59 17.76
N VAL A 382 -0.72 -18.60 16.95
CA VAL A 382 -1.74 -19.30 16.17
C VAL A 382 -2.80 -19.80 17.16
N ARG A 383 -3.96 -19.14 17.18
CA ARG A 383 -5.08 -19.41 18.08
C ARG A 383 -6.24 -19.88 17.26
N SER A 384 -6.87 -20.97 17.66
CA SER A 384 -8.11 -21.39 16.99
C SER A 384 -9.14 -20.26 17.06
N VAL A 385 -9.96 -20.11 16.00
CA VAL A 385 -11.06 -19.13 15.98
C VAL A 385 -11.95 -19.27 17.23
N LEU A 386 -12.11 -20.51 17.73
CA LEU A 386 -12.83 -20.85 18.96
C LEU A 386 -12.22 -20.29 20.25
N GLU A 387 -10.91 -20.04 20.30
CA GLU A 387 -10.27 -19.44 21.47
C GLU A 387 -10.38 -17.92 21.47
N VAL A 388 -10.39 -17.30 20.28
CA VAL A 388 -10.73 -15.87 20.12
C VAL A 388 -12.18 -15.63 20.55
N LEU A 389 -13.09 -16.54 20.18
CA LEU A 389 -14.50 -16.51 20.57
C LEU A 389 -14.77 -16.60 22.09
N LYS A 390 -13.81 -17.07 22.90
CA LYS A 390 -13.98 -17.17 24.36
C LYS A 390 -13.54 -15.90 25.11
N GLN A 391 -12.96 -14.92 24.41
CA GLN A 391 -12.48 -13.67 25.01
C GLN A 391 -13.47 -12.50 24.85
N PHE A 392 -14.55 -12.73 24.11
CA PHE A 392 -15.72 -11.86 23.98
C PHE A 392 -16.93 -12.61 24.58
#